data_AF-A0A377Z9L7-F1
#
_entry.id   AF-A0A377Z9L7-F1
#
_cell.length_a   1.000
_cell.length_b   1.000
_cell.length_c   1.000
_cell.angle_alpha   90.00
_cell.angle_beta   90.00
_cell.angle_gamma   90.00
#
_symmetry.space_group_name_H-M   'P 1'
#
loop_
_entity.id
_entity.type
_entity.pdbx_description
1 polymer ?
#
loop_
_entity_poly.entity_id
_entity_poly.type
_entity_poly.pdbx_seq_one_letter_code
_entity_poly.pdbx_strand_id
1 'polypeptide(L)'
;MLISFESEVNNIRKQYEAQGFEVVIPKTNILAEFPVAWVDKNVKANGTEKAAKAYLNWLYTPQAQTIITDYYYRVNNPKVMDALKDKFPQTELFRVEDKFGSWPEVMKTHFASGGELDKLLAAGRK
;
A
#
# COMPACT_ATOMS: atom_id res chain seq x y z
N MET A 1 5.88 15.53 -11.71
CA MET A 1 4.92 15.01 -10.72
C MET A 1 5.22 13.54 -10.51
N LEU A 2 5.45 13.12 -9.27
CA LEU A 2 5.65 11.71 -8.90
C LEU A 2 4.35 11.20 -8.24
N ILE A 3 3.84 10.08 -8.73
CA ILE A 3 2.72 9.37 -8.11
C ILE A 3 3.34 8.19 -7.36
N SER A 4 3.15 8.13 -6.05
CA SER A 4 3.58 6.98 -5.24
C SER A 4 2.68 6.80 -4.01
N PHE A 5 2.96 5.75 -3.24
CA PHE A 5 2.28 5.42 -1.99
C PHE A 5 2.48 6.49 -0.91
N GLU A 6 1.48 6.64 -0.04
CA GLU A 6 1.51 7.57 1.11
C GLU A 6 2.76 7.38 1.97
N SER A 7 3.23 6.13 2.12
CA SER A 7 4.44 5.83 2.87
C SER A 7 5.70 6.41 2.24
N GLU A 8 5.86 6.23 0.93
CA GLU A 8 7.03 6.69 0.19
C GLU A 8 7.08 8.22 0.11
N VAL A 9 5.98 8.88 -0.23
CA VAL A 9 5.98 10.35 -0.40
C VAL A 9 6.29 11.07 0.91
N ASN A 10 5.80 10.57 2.05
CA ASN A 10 6.09 11.16 3.35
C ASN A 10 7.55 10.91 3.78
N ASN A 11 8.10 9.72 3.48
CA ASN A 11 9.51 9.44 3.73
C ASN A 11 10.43 10.28 2.84
N ILE A 12 10.12 10.46 1.56
CA ILE A 12 10.86 11.33 0.63
C ILE A 12 10.83 12.78 1.13
N ARG A 13 9.65 13.30 1.50
CA ARG A 13 9.52 14.67 2.05
C ARG A 13 10.40 14.86 3.28
N LYS A 14 10.40 13.88 4.21
CA LYS A 14 11.20 13.91 5.44
C LYS A 14 12.71 13.81 5.16
N GLN A 15 13.12 13.02 4.16
CA GLN A 15 14.53 12.84 3.83
C GLN A 15 15.10 14.06 3.07
N TYR A 16 14.27 14.76 2.31
CA TYR A 16 14.68 15.85 1.44
C TYR A 16 13.93 17.16 1.76
N GLU A 17 13.79 17.49 3.04
CA GLU A 17 13.01 18.67 3.50
C GLU A 17 13.46 19.98 2.83
N ALA A 18 14.76 20.13 2.59
CA ALA A 18 15.35 21.30 1.94
C ALA A 18 14.90 21.49 0.47
N GLN A 19 14.36 20.44 -0.18
CA GLN A 19 13.88 20.52 -1.57
C GLN A 19 12.45 21.05 -1.67
N GLY A 20 11.74 21.22 -0.54
CA GLY A 20 10.42 21.85 -0.53
C GLY A 20 9.32 21.06 -1.25
N PHE A 21 9.39 19.72 -1.24
CA PHE A 21 8.35 18.88 -1.84
C PHE A 21 6.99 19.07 -1.15
N GLU A 22 5.95 19.25 -1.96
CA GLU A 22 4.56 19.28 -1.50
C GLU A 22 3.90 17.90 -1.69
N VAL A 23 3.17 17.45 -0.66
CA VAL A 23 2.40 16.21 -0.72
C VAL A 23 0.94 16.57 -1.03
N VAL A 24 0.48 16.15 -2.21
CA VAL A 24 -0.91 16.35 -2.64
C VAL A 24 -1.67 15.03 -2.49
N ILE A 25 -2.68 15.02 -1.63
CA ILE A 25 -3.58 13.87 -1.44
C ILE A 25 -4.87 14.13 -2.25
N PRO A 26 -5.17 13.33 -3.28
CA PRO A 26 -6.39 13.50 -4.06
C PRO A 26 -7.62 13.12 -3.23
N LYS A 27 -8.78 13.72 -3.54
CA LYS A 27 -10.06 13.43 -2.84
C LYS A 27 -10.47 11.97 -2.95
N THR A 28 -10.23 11.36 -4.11
CA THR A 28 -10.51 9.96 -4.39
C THR A 28 -9.20 9.24 -4.62
N ASN A 29 -8.98 8.16 -3.90
CA ASN A 29 -7.74 7.39 -3.96
C ASN A 29 -8.06 5.89 -3.89
N ILE A 30 -7.07 5.05 -4.18
CA ILE A 30 -7.21 3.59 -4.21
C ILE A 30 -6.77 2.97 -2.89
N LEU A 31 -7.54 2.02 -2.37
CA LEU A 31 -7.12 1.20 -1.24
C LEU A 31 -6.01 0.23 -1.71
N ALA A 32 -4.78 0.49 -1.30
CA ALA A 32 -3.65 -0.41 -1.51
C ALA A 32 -3.45 -1.29 -0.27
N GLU A 33 -3.75 -2.59 -0.39
CA GLU A 33 -3.52 -3.58 0.67
C GLU A 33 -2.21 -4.35 0.40
N PHE A 34 -1.37 -4.49 1.43
CA PHE A 34 -0.11 -5.24 1.36
C PHE A 34 -0.23 -6.54 2.17
N PRO A 35 -0.86 -7.60 1.61
CA PRO A 35 -1.07 -8.85 2.34
C PRO A 35 0.25 -9.55 2.63
N VAL A 36 0.31 -10.19 3.79
CA VAL A 36 1.46 -11.01 4.22
C VAL A 36 1.01 -12.45 4.45
N ALA A 37 1.87 -13.40 4.11
CA ALA A 37 1.60 -14.83 4.26
C ALA A 37 2.87 -15.62 4.59
N TRP A 38 2.72 -16.69 5.37
CA TRP A 38 3.73 -17.75 5.45
C TRP A 38 3.48 -18.78 4.33
N VAL A 39 4.50 -19.55 3.98
CA VAL A 39 4.41 -20.59 2.93
C VAL A 39 4.57 -21.96 3.56
N ASP A 40 3.48 -22.73 3.62
CA ASP A 40 3.40 -24.00 4.37
C ASP A 40 4.53 -24.99 4.00
N LYS A 41 4.79 -25.16 2.69
CA LYS A 41 5.85 -26.05 2.20
C LYS A 41 7.23 -25.64 2.73
N ASN A 42 7.53 -24.35 2.74
CA ASN A 42 8.84 -23.83 3.11
C ASN A 42 9.04 -23.89 4.63
N VAL A 43 8.04 -23.48 5.41
CA VAL A 43 8.14 -23.50 6.87
C VAL A 43 8.21 -24.92 7.42
N LYS A 44 7.55 -25.89 6.77
CA LYS A 44 7.68 -27.31 7.09
C LYS A 44 9.07 -27.85 6.76
N ALA A 45 9.60 -27.56 5.57
CA ALA A 45 10.92 -28.01 5.16
C ALA A 45 12.04 -27.44 6.04
N ASN A 46 11.90 -26.19 6.48
CA ASN A 46 12.91 -25.49 7.28
C ASN A 46 12.71 -25.64 8.80
N GLY A 47 11.61 -26.26 9.24
CA GLY A 47 11.27 -26.36 10.67
C GLY A 47 10.98 -25.00 11.33
N THR A 48 10.57 -23.99 10.57
CA THR A 48 10.40 -22.60 11.04
C THR A 48 8.94 -22.19 11.27
N GLU A 49 7.99 -23.13 11.20
CA GLU A 49 6.56 -22.86 11.27
C GLU A 49 6.14 -22.03 12.50
N LYS A 50 6.60 -22.41 13.69
CA LYS A 50 6.28 -21.70 14.93
C LYS A 50 6.76 -20.25 14.90
N ALA A 51 7.98 -20.02 14.43
CA ALA A 51 8.56 -18.68 14.36
C ALA A 51 7.86 -17.81 13.30
N ALA A 52 7.60 -18.35 12.10
CA ALA A 52 6.94 -17.63 11.03
C ALA A 52 5.51 -17.21 11.39
N LYS A 53 4.72 -18.13 11.97
CA LYS A 53 3.37 -17.84 12.46
C LYS A 53 3.38 -16.82 13.60
N ALA A 54 4.29 -16.96 14.56
CA ALA A 54 4.42 -16.00 15.66
C ALA A 54 4.76 -14.59 15.15
N TYR A 55 5.70 -14.48 14.19
CA TYR A 55 6.07 -13.20 13.58
C TYR A 55 4.89 -12.54 12.87
N LEU A 56 4.19 -13.27 12.00
CA LEU A 56 3.06 -12.71 11.24
C LEU A 56 1.88 -12.36 12.15
N ASN A 57 1.60 -13.14 13.21
CA ASN A 57 0.61 -12.75 14.22
C ASN A 57 1.04 -11.51 15.01
N TRP A 58 2.33 -11.38 15.32
CA TRP A 58 2.85 -10.21 16.04
C TRP A 58 2.64 -8.91 15.27
N LEU A 59 2.73 -8.93 13.93
CA LEU A 59 2.47 -7.74 13.09
C LEU A 59 1.11 -7.09 13.35
N TYR A 60 0.12 -7.85 13.83
CA TYR A 60 -1.24 -7.36 14.13
C TYR A 60 -1.44 -6.93 15.60
N THR A 61 -0.40 -7.00 16.43
CA THR A 61 -0.47 -6.47 17.80
C THR A 61 -0.48 -4.93 17.78
N PRO A 62 -1.08 -4.26 18.79
CA PRO A 62 -1.05 -2.80 18.88
C PRO A 62 0.38 -2.22 18.84
N GLN A 63 1.34 -2.90 19.45
CA GLN A 63 2.75 -2.49 19.44
C GLN A 63 3.33 -2.50 18.01
N ALA A 64 3.19 -3.61 17.29
CA ALA A 64 3.70 -3.70 15.93
C ALA A 64 3.00 -2.73 14.98
N GLN A 65 1.67 -2.58 15.10
CA GLN A 65 0.90 -1.63 14.31
C GLN A 65 1.34 -0.18 14.59
N THR A 66 1.71 0.16 15.82
CA THR A 66 2.29 1.48 16.15
C THR A 66 3.65 1.68 15.47
N ILE A 67 4.53 0.67 15.47
CA ILE A 67 5.82 0.74 14.77
C ILE A 67 5.61 0.92 13.26
N ILE A 68 4.65 0.21 12.68
CA ILE A 68 4.32 0.29 11.25
C ILE A 68 3.87 1.72 10.87
N THR A 69 3.12 2.40 11.73
CA THR A 69 2.70 3.78 11.44
C THR A 69 3.83 4.79 11.49
N ASP A 70 4.95 4.51 12.17
CA ASP A 70 6.15 5.37 12.14
C ASP A 70 6.71 5.51 10.72
N TYR A 71 6.53 4.48 9.90
CA TYR A 71 6.89 4.44 8.48
C TYR A 71 5.74 4.88 7.54
N TYR A 72 4.72 5.55 8.07
CA TYR A 72 3.60 6.13 7.31
C TYR A 72 2.72 5.10 6.58
N TYR A 73 2.63 3.88 7.10
CA TYR A 73 1.63 2.92 6.65
C TYR A 73 0.35 3.04 7.48
N ARG A 74 -0.80 2.97 6.81
CA ARG A 74 -2.10 2.82 7.47
C ARG A 74 -2.24 1.38 7.97
N VAL A 75 -2.77 1.24 9.17
CA VAL A 75 -2.90 -0.03 9.90
C VAL A 75 -4.35 -0.39 10.19
N ASN A 76 -4.63 -1.67 10.42
CA ASN A 76 -6.00 -2.16 10.63
C ASN A 76 -6.53 -1.90 12.04
N ASN A 77 -5.66 -1.50 12.97
CA ASN A 77 -6.08 -1.21 14.34
C ASN A 77 -6.73 0.19 14.41
N PRO A 78 -8.06 0.29 14.63
CA PRO A 78 -8.76 1.56 14.59
C PRO A 78 -8.30 2.50 15.70
N LYS A 79 -7.95 1.98 16.88
CA LYS A 79 -7.47 2.81 18.00
C LYS A 79 -6.13 3.48 17.69
N VAL A 80 -5.23 2.77 17.00
CA VAL A 80 -3.94 3.33 16.56
C VAL A 80 -4.17 4.40 15.49
N MET A 81 -5.05 4.14 14.53
CA MET A 81 -5.39 5.12 13.49
C MET A 81 -6.11 6.35 14.03
N ASP A 82 -7.00 6.18 15.02
CA ASP A 82 -7.72 7.28 15.65
C ASP A 82 -6.79 8.24 16.39
N ALA A 83 -5.74 7.71 17.02
CA ALA A 83 -4.72 8.51 17.72
C ALA A 83 -3.80 9.28 16.77
N LEU A 84 -3.80 8.97 15.47
CA LEU A 84 -2.86 9.50 14.47
C LEU A 84 -3.57 10.22 13.30
N LYS A 85 -4.77 10.76 13.53
CA LYS A 85 -5.57 11.48 12.51
C LYS A 85 -4.82 12.65 11.86
N ASP A 86 -3.98 13.34 12.63
CA ASP A 86 -3.16 14.45 12.12
C ASP A 86 -2.04 13.96 11.18
N LYS A 87 -1.54 12.73 11.39
CA LYS A 87 -0.51 12.11 10.56
C LYS A 87 -1.11 11.48 9.29
N PHE A 88 -2.34 10.99 9.37
CA PHE A 88 -3.05 10.31 8.29
C PHE A 88 -4.36 11.04 7.96
N PRO A 89 -4.31 12.03 7.05
CA PRO A 89 -5.50 12.77 6.65
C PRO A 89 -6.62 11.85 6.16
N GLN A 90 -7.87 12.23 6.40
CA GLN A 90 -9.02 11.50 5.87
C GLN A 90 -9.03 11.59 4.34
N THR A 91 -9.25 10.45 3.68
CA THR A 91 -9.35 10.32 2.22
C THR A 91 -10.33 9.21 1.90
N GLU A 92 -11.08 9.34 0.81
CA GLU A 92 -11.93 8.26 0.32
C GLU A 92 -11.06 7.26 -0.44
N LEU A 93 -11.07 6.01 0.03
CA LEU A 93 -10.36 4.89 -0.59
C LEU A 93 -11.36 3.94 -1.22
N PHE A 94 -11.26 3.71 -2.53
CA PHE A 94 -12.05 2.69 -3.22
C PHE A 94 -11.24 1.41 -3.41
N ARG A 95 -11.91 0.26 -3.40
CA ARG A 95 -11.30 -1.00 -3.84
C ARG A 95 -11.41 -1.13 -5.35
N VAL A 96 -10.44 -1.82 -5.95
CA VAL A 96 -10.46 -2.09 -7.40
C VAL A 96 -11.72 -2.83 -7.78
N GLU A 97 -12.14 -3.78 -6.96
CA GLU A 97 -13.31 -4.61 -7.21
C GLU A 97 -14.61 -3.78 -7.24
N ASP A 98 -14.73 -2.76 -6.40
CA ASP A 98 -15.92 -1.91 -6.31
C ASP A 98 -16.12 -1.01 -7.54
N LYS A 99 -15.02 -0.70 -8.27
CA LYS A 99 -15.03 0.24 -9.39
C LYS A 99 -14.81 -0.42 -10.75
N PHE A 100 -14.09 -1.54 -10.76
CA PHE A 100 -13.61 -2.18 -11.99
C PHE A 100 -13.92 -3.68 -12.07
N GLY A 101 -14.67 -4.23 -11.11
CA GLY A 101 -15.11 -5.62 -11.12
C GLY A 101 -14.11 -6.55 -10.47
N SER A 102 -13.12 -7.04 -11.22
CA SER A 102 -12.16 -8.02 -10.72
C SER A 102 -10.72 -7.74 -11.14
N TRP A 103 -9.75 -8.17 -10.34
CA TRP A 103 -8.33 -8.05 -10.67
C TRP A 103 -7.97 -8.68 -12.03
N PRO A 104 -8.44 -9.89 -12.39
CA PRO A 104 -8.17 -10.46 -13.71
C PRO A 104 -8.67 -9.59 -14.87
N GLU A 105 -9.86 -9.01 -14.76
CA GLU A 105 -10.43 -8.12 -15.79
C GLU A 105 -9.65 -6.81 -15.90
N VAL A 106 -9.26 -6.23 -14.76
CA VAL A 106 -8.42 -5.02 -14.70
C VAL A 106 -7.06 -5.27 -15.32
N MET A 107 -6.39 -6.37 -14.97
CA MET A 107 -5.12 -6.77 -15.55
C MET A 107 -5.23 -6.97 -17.05
N LYS A 108 -6.28 -7.65 -17.52
CA LYS A 108 -6.53 -7.86 -18.95
C LYS A 108 -6.78 -6.55 -19.71
N THR A 109 -7.60 -5.67 -19.15
CA THR A 109 -8.05 -4.44 -19.83
C THR A 109 -6.94 -3.38 -19.87
N HIS A 110 -6.27 -3.17 -18.73
CA HIS A 110 -5.34 -2.05 -18.57
C HIS A 110 -3.88 -2.43 -18.79
N PHE A 111 -3.45 -3.63 -18.37
CA PHE A 111 -2.03 -3.96 -18.20
C PHE A 111 -1.51 -5.10 -19.08
N ALA A 112 -2.37 -5.85 -19.76
CA ALA A 112 -1.93 -6.84 -20.74
C ALA A 112 -1.28 -6.16 -21.95
N SER A 113 -0.46 -6.91 -22.69
CA SER A 113 0.14 -6.41 -23.94
C SER A 113 -0.95 -5.91 -24.90
N GLY A 114 -0.79 -4.67 -25.38
CA GLY A 114 -1.78 -3.98 -26.21
C GLY A 114 -2.99 -3.44 -25.44
N GLY A 115 -2.96 -3.51 -24.11
CA GLY A 115 -3.97 -2.95 -23.20
C GLY A 115 -3.94 -1.43 -23.15
N GLU A 116 -4.75 -0.86 -22.26
CA GLU A 116 -4.95 0.60 -22.23
C GLU A 116 -3.68 1.38 -21.87
N LEU A 117 -2.86 0.86 -20.96
CA LEU A 117 -1.59 1.51 -20.62
C LEU A 117 -0.67 1.63 -21.83
N ASP A 118 -0.52 0.55 -22.61
CA ASP A 118 0.34 0.55 -23.81
C ASP A 118 -0.14 1.57 -24.84
N LYS A 119 -1.45 1.67 -25.06
CA LYS A 119 -2.04 2.64 -25.99
C LYS A 119 -1.79 4.08 -25.54
N LEU A 120 -2.00 4.37 -24.25
CA LEU A 120 -1.78 5.70 -23.69
C LEU A 120 -0.30 6.09 -23.74
N LEU A 121 0.61 5.16 -23.43
CA LEU A 121 2.05 5.39 -23.53
C LEU A 121 2.49 5.60 -24.98
N ALA A 122 1.91 4.90 -25.94
CA ALA A 122 2.19 5.11 -27.37
C ALA A 122 1.65 6.46 -27.87
N ALA A 123 0.47 6.87 -27.41
CA ALA A 123 -0.13 8.15 -27.76
C ALA A 123 0.65 9.35 -27.17
N GLY A 124 1.09 9.26 -25.91
CA GLY A 124 1.82 10.34 -25.24
C GLY A 124 3.30 10.49 -25.65
N ARG A 125 3.81 9.60 -26.51
CA ARG A 125 5.15 9.73 -27.12
C ARG A 125 5.16 10.55 -28.42
N LYS A 126 3.99 11.00 -28.88
CA LYS A 126 3.85 11.96 -30.00
C LYS A 126 3.75 13.37 -29.45
#